data_AF-A0A1B8P0S4-F1
#
_entry.id   AF-A0A1B8P0S4-F1
#
_cell.length_a   1.000
_cell.length_b   1.000
_cell.length_c   1.000
_cell.angle_alpha   90.00
_cell.angle_beta   90.00
_cell.angle_gamma   90.00
#
_symmetry.space_group_name_H-M   'P 1'
#
loop_
_entity.id
_entity.type
_entity.pdbx_description
1 polymer ?
#
loop_
_entity_poly.entity_id
_entity_poly.type
_entity_poly.pdbx_seq_one_letter_code
_entity_poly.pdbx_strand_id
1 'polypeptide(L)' 'MRDPQVQYHSLRDKLVFVSGGGSGIGAALVRAFAGQGARVVFVDIDVATSEALVAELNPRKSVSANATSAISSDCRR' A
#
# COMPACT_ATOMS: atom_id res chain seq x y z
N MET A 1 5.26 22.72 12.73
CA MET A 1 4.38 23.06 11.58
C MET A 1 4.00 21.74 10.93
N ARG A 2 2.75 21.26 11.07
CA ARG A 2 2.25 20.05 10.39
C ARG A 2 1.67 20.52 9.06
N ASP A 3 2.26 20.12 7.93
CA ASP A 3 1.63 20.36 6.64
C ASP A 3 0.24 19.72 6.63
N PRO A 4 -0.80 20.44 6.18
CA PRO A 4 -2.14 19.87 6.06
C PRO A 4 -2.08 18.71 5.07
N GLN A 5 -2.15 17.49 5.60
CA GLN A 5 -2.20 16.29 4.78
C GLN A 5 -3.52 16.32 4.01
N VAL A 6 -3.46 16.56 2.70
CA VAL A 6 -4.65 16.59 1.86
C VAL A 6 -5.28 15.19 1.89
N GLN A 7 -6.49 15.09 2.43
CA GLN A 7 -7.23 13.84 2.51
C GLN A 7 -8.22 13.76 1.35
N TYR A 8 -7.96 12.87 0.40
CA TYR A 8 -8.83 12.67 -0.76
C TYR A 8 -9.84 11.57 -0.47
N HIS A 9 -11.04 11.95 -0.07
CA HIS A 9 -12.13 11.00 0.21
C HIS A 9 -12.48 10.09 -0.98
N SER A 10 -12.23 10.52 -2.22
CA SER A 10 -12.46 9.74 -3.43
C SER A 10 -11.52 8.52 -3.58
N LEU A 11 -10.40 8.49 -2.85
CA LEU A 11 -9.42 7.40 -2.86
C LEU A 11 -9.68 6.33 -1.80
N ARG A 12 -10.59 6.60 -0.87
CA ARG A 12 -11.00 5.63 0.14
C ARG A 12 -11.60 4.39 -0.54
N ASP A 13 -11.18 3.20 -0.11
CA ASP A 13 -11.59 1.91 -0.67
C ASP A 13 -11.24 1.70 -2.16
N LYS A 14 -10.43 2.58 -2.76
CA LYS A 14 -9.91 2.39 -4.12
C LYS A 14 -8.70 1.46 -4.12
N LEU A 15 -8.64 0.62 -5.15
CA LEU A 15 -7.51 -0.28 -5.39
C LEU A 15 -6.44 0.46 -6.19
N VAL A 16 -5.25 0.60 -5.60
CA VAL A 16 -4.09 1.26 -6.21
C VAL A 16 -2.99 0.22 -6.41
N PHE A 17 -2.54 0.08 -7.66
CA PHE A 17 -1.44 -0.81 -8.01
C PHE A 17 -0.15 -0.02 -8.22
N VAL A 18 0.92 -0.39 -7.51
CA VAL A 18 2.22 0.25 -7.61
C VAL A 18 3.28 -0.77 -8.04
N SER A 19 3.93 -0.53 -9.17
CA SER A 19 5.14 -1.27 -9.57
C SER A 19 6.37 -0.64 -8.93
N GLY A 20 7.31 -1.47 -8.44
CA GLY A 20 8.51 -1.01 -7.74
C GLY A 20 8.21 -0.33 -6.40
N GLY A 21 7.21 -0.82 -5.66
CA GLY A 21 6.70 -0.19 -4.44
C GLY A 21 7.50 -0.50 -3.17
N GLY A 22 8.53 -1.35 -3.25
CA GLY A 22 9.26 -1.84 -2.08
C GLY A 22 10.18 -0.79 -1.48
N SER A 23 10.71 0.15 -2.27
CA SER A 23 11.73 1.11 -1.81
C SER A 23 11.54 2.54 -2.33
N GLY A 24 12.26 3.49 -1.73
CA GLY A 24 12.34 4.88 -2.18
C GLY A 24 10.98 5.57 -2.33
N ILE A 25 10.71 6.08 -3.53
CA ILE A 25 9.47 6.82 -3.85
C ILE A 25 8.26 5.88 -3.84
N GLY A 26 8.41 4.63 -4.29
CA GLY A 26 7.32 3.65 -4.29
C GLY A 26 6.80 3.37 -2.87
N ALA A 27 7.73 3.20 -1.92
CA ALA A 27 7.41 3.03 -0.51
C ALA A 27 6.67 4.25 0.07
N ALA A 28 7.08 5.46 -0.31
CA ALA A 28 6.41 6.69 0.11
C ALA A 28 4.98 6.80 -0.45
N LEU A 29 4.76 6.40 -1.71
CA LEU A 29 3.43 6.33 -2.32
C LEU A 29 2.54 5.34 -1.57
N VAL A 30 3.03 4.13 -1.32
CA VAL A 30 2.26 3.09 -0.61
C VAL A 30 1.85 3.58 0.79
N ARG A 31 2.76 4.22 1.54
CA ARG A 31 2.45 4.84 2.84
C ARG A 31 1.40 5.94 2.72
N ALA A 32 1.52 6.81 1.73
CA ALA A 32 0.58 7.89 1.50
C ALA A 32 -0.82 7.35 1.19
N PHE A 33 -0.95 6.43 0.22
CA PHE A 33 -2.23 5.83 -0.15
C PHE A 33 -2.84 4.99 0.98
N ALA A 34 -2.03 4.23 1.72
CA ALA A 34 -2.49 3.52 2.91
C ALA A 34 -3.01 4.49 3.99
N GLY A 35 -2.35 5.63 4.18
CA GLY A 35 -2.78 6.70 5.07
C GLY A 35 -4.11 7.36 4.67
N GLN A 36 -4.49 7.27 3.40
CA GLN A 36 -5.77 7.77 2.85
C GLN A 36 -6.90 6.73 2.98
N GLY A 37 -6.60 5.49 3.41
CA GLY A 37 -7.57 4.39 3.44
C GLY A 37 -7.83 3.76 2.08
N ALA A 38 -6.90 3.89 1.14
CA ALA A 38 -6.92 3.13 -0.10
C ALA A 38 -6.39 1.71 0.13
N ARG A 39 -6.83 0.78 -0.72
CA ARG A 39 -6.32 -0.60 -0.79
C ARG A 39 -5.11 -0.59 -1.73
N VAL A 40 -3.92 -0.78 -1.19
CA VAL A 40 -2.69 -0.68 -1.98
C VAL A 40 -2.11 -2.06 -2.22
N VAL A 41 -1.85 -2.37 -3.48
CA VAL A 41 -1.15 -3.56 -3.93
C VAL A 41 0.12 -3.11 -4.60
N PHE A 42 1.26 -3.67 -4.19
CA PHE A 42 2.52 -3.33 -4.83
C PHE A 42 3.37 -4.57 -5.10
N VAL A 43 4.20 -4.46 -6.14
CA VAL A 43 5.16 -5.49 -6.53
C VAL A 43 6.55 -4.88 -6.59
N ASP A 44 7.55 -5.62 -6.13
CA ASP A 44 8.95 -5.24 -6.20
C ASP A 44 9.79 -6.48 -6.51
N ILE A 45 11.02 -6.26 -6.99
CA ILE A 45 12.01 -7.33 -7.19
C ILE A 45 12.64 -7.73 -5.85
N ASP A 46 12.75 -6.79 -4.91
CA ASP A 46 13.26 -7.03 -3.57
C ASP A 46 12.11 -7.42 -2.63
N VAL A 47 11.98 -8.73 -2.43
CA VAL A 47 10.98 -9.33 -1.57
C VAL A 47 11.21 -8.96 -0.09
N ALA A 48 12.47 -8.88 0.36
CA ALA A 48 12.78 -8.61 1.75
C ALA A 48 12.36 -7.20 2.15
N THR A 49 12.63 -6.22 1.30
CA THR A 49 12.21 -4.84 1.54
C THR A 49 10.68 -4.69 1.46
N SER A 50 10.03 -5.44 0.57
CA SER A 50 8.56 -5.46 0.46
C SER A 50 7.86 -6.03 1.70
N GLU A 51 8.38 -7.12 2.26
CA GLU A 51 7.86 -7.75 3.48
C GLU A 51 8.03 -6.83 4.69
N ALA A 52 9.19 -6.17 4.83
CA ALA A 52 9.42 -5.19 5.88
C ALA A 52 8.43 -4.02 5.81
N LEU A 53 8.15 -3.52 4.60
CA LEU A 53 7.19 -2.44 4.37
C LEU A 53 5.76 -2.86 4.72
N VAL A 54 5.38 -4.10 4.42
CA VAL A 54 4.07 -4.62 4.84
C VAL A 54 3.98 -4.91 6.33
N ALA A 55 5.05 -5.37 6.97
CA ALA A 55 5.08 -5.50 8.43
C ALA A 55 4.87 -4.15 9.12
N GLU A 56 5.46 -3.07 8.59
CA GLU A 56 5.27 -1.71 9.08
C GLU A 56 3.84 -1.18 8.87
N LEU A 57 3.19 -1.57 7.76
CA LEU A 57 1.87 -1.07 7.36
C LEU A 57 0.69 -1.95 7.82
N ASN A 58 0.92 -3.22 8.16
CA ASN A 58 -0.07 -4.16 8.69
C ASN A 58 -0.90 -3.68 9.91
N PRO A 59 -0.39 -2.84 10.83
CA PRO A 59 -1.26 -2.25 11.86
C PRO A 59 -2.42 -1.40 11.28
N ARG A 60 -2.38 -1.03 9.98
CA ARG A 60 -3.40 -0.27 9.27
C ARG A 60 -4.12 -1.06 8.16
N LYS A 61 -4.29 -2.39 8.26
CA LYS A 61 -5.28 -3.24 7.53
C LYS A 61 -5.48 -3.14 6.00
N SER A 62 -4.82 -2.27 5.23
CA SER A 62 -5.18 -2.00 3.81
C SER A 62 -4.08 -2.26 2.78
N VAL A 63 -2.97 -2.90 3.18
CA VAL A 63 -1.80 -3.07 2.31
C VAL A 63 -1.48 -4.55 2.12
N SER A 64 -1.41 -4.98 0.86
CA SER A 64 -0.97 -6.31 0.44
C SER A 64 0.38 -6.20 -0.26
N ALA A 65 1.41 -6.86 0.28
CA ALA A 65 2.64 -7.12 -0.45
C ALA A 65 2.41 -8.28 -1.41
N ASN A 66 3.31 -8.37 -2.40
CA ASN A 66 3.51 -9.46 -3.35
C ASN A 66 2.23 -10.10 -3.95
N ALA A 67 2.02 -9.85 -5.25
CA ALA A 67 0.88 -10.29 -6.06
C ALA A 67 0.67 -11.82 -6.17
N THR A 68 1.41 -12.64 -5.42
CA THR A 68 1.36 -14.10 -5.52
C THR A 68 0.37 -14.74 -4.53
N SER A 69 0.09 -14.13 -3.37
CA SER A 69 -0.65 -14.83 -2.29
C SER A 69 -1.81 -14.09 -1.63
N ALA A 70 -1.96 -12.78 -1.81
CA ALA A 70 -2.95 -12.00 -1.07
C ALA A 70 -4.11 -11.40 -1.90
N ILE A 71 -4.07 -11.50 -3.23
CA ILE A 71 -5.18 -11.10 -4.11
C ILE A 71 -6.33 -12.13 -4.20
N SER A 72 -6.20 -13.31 -3.59
CA SER A 72 -7.20 -14.39 -3.73
C SER A 72 -8.35 -14.34 -2.72
N SER A 73 -8.18 -13.71 -1.55
CA SER A 73 -9.23 -13.71 -0.51
C SER A 73 -10.09 -12.44 -0.50
N ASP A 74 -9.58 -11.33 -1.02
CA ASP A 74 -10.19 -10.01 -0.85
C ASP A 74 -10.71 -9.41 -2.18
N CYS A 75 -10.75 -10.20 -3.26
CA CYS A 75 -11.31 -9.81 -4.56
C CYS A 75 -12.81 -10.12 -4.70
N ARG A 76 -13.50 -10.45 -3.60
CA ARG A 76 -14.93 -10.82 -3.61
C ARG A 76 -15.78 -10.02 -2.61
N ARG A 77 -15.75 -8.69 -2.67
CA ARG A 77 -16.96 -7.83 -2.60
C ARG A 77 -16.65 -6.37 -2.90
#